data_AF-A0A9D4TTC4-F1
#
_entry.id   AF-A0A9D4TTC4-F1
#
_cell.length_a   1.000
_cell.length_b   1.000
_cell.length_c   1.000
_cell.angle_alpha   90.00
_cell.angle_beta   90.00
_cell.angle_gamma   90.00
#
_symmetry.space_group_name_H-M   'P 1'
#
loop_
_entity.id
_entity.type
_entity.pdbx_description
1 polymer ?
#
loop_
_entity_poly.entity_id
_entity_poly.type
_entity_poly.pdbx_seq_one_letter_code
_entity_poly.pdbx_strand_id
1 'polypeptide(L)'
;MARRGLLGSLALLAAVAPTGPAMANKGRWDGTSSAIGSCELGEAGSECRQRILNSDSAKFASYDSTVGSKAGPSVAGGVPVGDAGTKYSRETLALTDKVLSYAAMNSNPATQERIQLIKDLKAEFPSWVSKYARGGSARTVSARKVYVVVDAISAHFATNGLAPLPDRKLQKLVADVQAGRELLAEGR
;
A
#
# COMPACT_ATOMS: atom_id res chain seq x y z
N MET A 1 20.69 -79.65 24.23
CA MET A 1 22.13 -79.84 24.51
C MET A 1 22.88 -78.59 24.08
N ALA A 2 23.56 -77.94 25.04
CA ALA A 2 24.70 -76.98 24.96
C ALA A 2 24.56 -75.79 23.95
N ARG A 3 24.77 -74.51 24.29
CA ARG A 3 25.85 -73.82 25.04
C ARG A 3 25.36 -72.38 25.35
N ARG A 4 25.41 -71.90 26.61
CA ARG A 4 26.43 -71.03 27.25
C ARG A 4 26.56 -69.59 26.70
N GLY A 5 26.58 -68.63 27.64
CA GLY A 5 27.15 -67.27 27.50
C GLY A 5 26.27 -66.20 28.18
N LEU A 6 26.23 -66.04 29.50
CA LEU A 6 27.20 -65.35 30.38
C LEU A 6 27.51 -63.89 29.99
N LEU A 7 26.96 -62.98 30.78
CA LEU A 7 27.54 -61.76 31.38
C LEU A 7 28.41 -60.83 30.52
N GLY A 8 28.11 -59.53 30.58
CA GLY A 8 29.09 -58.51 30.23
C GLY A 8 28.52 -57.10 30.15
N SER A 9 28.46 -56.43 31.30
CA SER A 9 28.30 -54.98 31.45
C SER A 9 29.24 -54.22 30.51
N LEU A 10 28.75 -53.22 29.76
CA LEU A 10 29.61 -52.19 29.19
C LEU A 10 28.83 -50.91 28.84
N ALA A 11 29.28 -49.86 29.53
CA ALA A 11 29.35 -48.46 29.12
C ALA A 11 28.06 -47.66 28.87
N LEU A 12 27.76 -46.82 29.87
CA LEU A 12 27.35 -45.44 29.65
C LEU A 12 28.19 -44.82 28.52
N LEU A 13 27.55 -44.37 27.45
CA LEU A 13 28.01 -43.20 26.71
C LEU A 13 26.90 -42.15 26.73
N ALA A 14 27.12 -41.16 27.58
CA ALA A 14 26.44 -39.88 27.53
C ALA A 14 26.70 -39.24 26.16
N ALA A 15 25.71 -39.31 25.26
CA ALA A 15 25.66 -38.43 24.11
C ALA A 15 25.23 -37.05 24.62
N VAL A 16 26.21 -36.25 25.04
CA VAL A 16 26.09 -34.80 25.18
C VAL A 16 25.86 -34.26 23.76
N ALA A 17 24.59 -34.17 23.36
CA ALA A 17 24.22 -33.30 22.27
C ALA A 17 24.41 -31.86 22.76
N PRO A 18 25.18 -31.01 22.07
CA PRO A 18 25.32 -29.62 22.45
C PRO A 18 23.93 -28.98 22.41
N THR A 19 23.46 -28.55 23.58
CA THR A 19 22.41 -27.57 23.72
C THR A 19 22.90 -26.28 23.07
N GLY A 20 22.75 -26.20 21.75
CA GLY A 20 22.79 -24.92 21.07
C GLY A 20 21.80 -24.00 21.78
N PRO A 21 22.16 -22.76 22.13
CA PRO A 21 21.20 -21.83 22.69
C PRO A 21 20.04 -21.73 21.71
N ALA A 22 18.83 -22.06 22.20
CA ALA A 22 17.61 -21.78 21.50
C ALA A 22 17.63 -20.28 21.18
N MET A 23 17.88 -19.95 19.91
CA MET A 23 17.74 -18.60 19.40
C MET A 23 16.29 -18.20 19.67
N ALA A 24 16.10 -17.41 20.74
CA ALA A 24 14.81 -16.87 21.09
C ALA A 24 14.26 -16.11 19.87
N ASN A 25 13.18 -16.64 19.30
CA ASN A 25 12.40 -15.99 18.24
C ASN A 25 11.79 -14.70 18.81
N LYS A 26 12.58 -13.61 18.86
CA LYS A 26 12.09 -12.25 19.08
C LYS A 26 11.19 -11.90 17.90
N GLY A 27 9.89 -12.15 18.03
CA GLY A 27 8.89 -11.70 17.05
C GLY A 27 7.71 -12.62 16.80
N ARG A 28 7.58 -13.77 17.48
CA ARG A 28 6.33 -14.54 17.37
C ARG A 28 5.35 -14.09 18.44
N TRP A 29 4.30 -13.42 17.97
CA TRP A 29 3.10 -13.08 18.73
C TRP A 29 2.54 -14.33 19.41
N ASP A 30 2.32 -14.25 20.71
CA ASP A 30 1.87 -15.33 21.60
C ASP A 30 0.35 -15.54 21.57
N GLY A 31 -0.38 -14.72 20.80
CA GLY A 31 -1.82 -14.85 20.63
C GLY A 31 -2.63 -14.49 21.88
N THR A 32 -2.02 -13.90 22.90
CA THR A 32 -2.70 -13.56 24.16
C THR A 32 -2.78 -12.06 24.42
N SER A 33 -1.80 -11.24 24.00
CA SER A 33 -1.96 -9.79 23.78
C SER A 33 -0.66 -9.19 23.24
N SER A 34 -0.70 -8.35 22.20
CA SER A 34 0.52 -7.89 21.51
C SER A 34 1.29 -6.78 22.24
N ALA A 35 0.81 -6.29 23.38
CA ALA A 35 1.47 -5.25 24.15
C ALA A 35 1.03 -5.25 25.62
N ILE A 36 1.97 -4.95 26.54
CA ILE A 36 1.66 -4.57 27.92
C ILE A 36 0.74 -3.34 27.85
N GLY A 37 -0.52 -3.51 28.27
CA GLY A 37 -1.57 -2.47 28.16
C GLY A 37 -2.53 -2.61 26.97
N SER A 38 -2.50 -3.70 26.21
CA SER A 38 -3.49 -3.99 25.15
C SER A 38 -4.64 -4.86 25.65
N CYS A 39 -5.83 -4.67 25.06
CA CYS A 39 -7.04 -5.43 25.40
C CYS A 39 -6.88 -6.92 25.05
N GLU A 40 -7.49 -7.79 25.85
CA GLU A 40 -7.52 -9.24 25.60
C GLU A 40 -8.16 -9.58 24.24
N LEU A 41 -7.75 -10.68 23.63
CA LEU A 41 -8.26 -11.14 22.34
C LEU A 41 -9.56 -11.96 22.53
N GLY A 42 -10.45 -11.96 21.53
CA GLY A 42 -11.76 -12.62 21.65
C GLY A 42 -12.81 -11.81 22.40
N GLU A 43 -13.93 -12.43 22.75
CA GLU A 43 -15.12 -11.76 23.31
C GLU A 43 -14.83 -11.02 24.63
N ALA A 44 -13.95 -11.55 25.48
CA ALA A 44 -13.58 -10.98 26.77
C ALA A 44 -12.95 -9.57 26.68
N GLY A 45 -12.26 -9.23 25.59
CA GLY A 45 -11.70 -7.89 25.38
C GLY A 45 -12.51 -6.99 24.44
N SER A 46 -13.73 -7.39 24.06
CA SER A 46 -14.60 -6.59 23.19
C SER A 46 -14.95 -5.24 23.83
N GLU A 47 -15.31 -5.23 25.11
CA GLU A 47 -15.66 -4.02 25.86
C GLU A 47 -14.47 -3.07 26.02
N CYS A 48 -13.27 -3.61 26.26
CA CYS A 48 -12.03 -2.83 26.34
C CYS A 48 -11.73 -2.15 25.00
N ARG A 49 -11.82 -2.90 23.88
CA ARG A 49 -11.62 -2.34 22.54
C ARG A 49 -12.68 -1.30 22.20
N GLN A 50 -13.93 -1.56 22.55
CA GLN A 50 -15.04 -0.65 22.27
C GLN A 50 -14.91 0.65 23.08
N ARG A 51 -14.41 0.59 24.32
CA ARG A 51 -14.08 1.77 25.12
C ARG A 51 -12.96 2.60 24.50
N ILE A 52 -11.90 1.97 23.99
CA ILE A 52 -10.81 2.65 23.30
C ILE A 52 -11.32 3.31 22.01
N LEU A 53 -12.07 2.58 21.19
CA LEU A 53 -12.67 3.11 19.95
C LEU A 53 -13.61 4.28 20.23
N ASN A 54 -14.41 4.21 21.29
CA ASN A 54 -15.29 5.30 21.72
C ASN A 54 -14.49 6.50 22.23
N SER A 55 -13.37 6.29 22.93
CA SER A 55 -12.48 7.38 23.37
C SER A 55 -11.69 8.02 22.22
N ASP A 56 -11.42 7.27 21.16
CA ASP A 56 -10.77 7.77 19.95
C ASP A 56 -11.77 8.35 18.93
N SER A 57 -13.07 8.13 19.08
CA SER A 57 -14.13 8.75 18.26
C SER A 57 -14.02 10.28 18.21
N ALA A 58 -13.68 10.92 19.33
CA ALA A 58 -13.44 12.35 19.43
C ALA A 58 -12.16 12.81 18.69
N LYS A 59 -11.17 11.92 18.51
CA LYS A 59 -9.94 12.20 17.75
C LYS A 59 -10.13 11.98 16.24
N PHE A 60 -11.07 11.14 15.82
CA PHE A 60 -11.43 11.01 14.41
C PHE A 60 -12.12 12.28 13.88
N ALA A 61 -12.98 12.91 14.69
CA ALA A 61 -13.58 14.21 14.34
C ALA A 61 -12.55 15.35 14.28
N SER A 62 -11.45 15.25 15.04
CA SER A 62 -10.39 16.26 15.03
C SER A 62 -9.40 16.11 13.89
N TYR A 63 -9.33 14.96 13.21
CA TYR A 63 -8.43 14.80 12.06
C TYR A 63 -8.80 15.74 10.92
N ASP A 64 -10.10 15.95 10.67
CA ASP A 64 -10.59 16.95 9.70
C ASP A 64 -10.45 18.40 10.19
N SER A 65 -10.67 18.67 11.49
CA SER A 65 -10.62 20.05 12.03
C SER A 65 -9.21 20.55 12.35
N THR A 66 -8.23 19.66 12.56
CA THR A 66 -6.84 20.03 12.86
C THR A 66 -6.03 20.35 11.60
N VAL A 67 -6.45 19.91 10.41
CA VAL A 67 -5.84 20.36 9.14
C VAL A 67 -6.13 21.84 8.87
N GLY A 68 -7.25 22.36 9.39
CA GLY A 68 -7.68 23.75 9.18
C GLY A 68 -7.10 24.78 10.17
N SER A 69 -6.68 24.39 11.37
CA SER A 69 -6.53 25.36 12.49
C SER A 69 -5.15 25.47 13.14
N LYS A 70 -4.11 24.74 12.68
CA LYS A 70 -2.74 24.91 13.21
C LYS A 70 -1.68 24.93 12.11
N ALA A 71 -1.75 25.93 11.23
CA ALA A 71 -0.59 26.38 10.48
C ALA A 71 0.28 27.27 11.40
N GLY A 72 1.18 26.64 12.15
CA GLY A 72 2.30 27.37 12.77
C GLY A 72 3.25 27.90 11.67
N PRO A 73 3.91 29.05 11.87
CA PRO A 73 4.70 29.70 10.84
C PRO A 73 6.08 29.04 10.72
N SER A 74 6.16 27.77 10.32
CA SER A 74 7.44 27.06 10.07
C SER A 74 7.23 25.75 9.29
N VAL A 75 6.45 25.77 8.21
CA VAL A 75 6.63 24.80 7.12
C VAL A 75 6.52 25.59 5.83
N ALA A 76 7.62 25.66 5.09
CA ALA A 76 7.71 26.37 3.83
C ALA A 76 6.56 25.96 2.88
N GLY A 77 5.77 26.96 2.48
CA GLY A 77 5.02 26.99 1.22
C GLY A 77 4.18 25.76 0.90
N GLY A 78 3.08 25.56 1.63
CA GLY A 78 1.96 24.81 1.07
C GLY A 78 1.38 25.60 -0.10
N VAL A 79 1.62 25.13 -1.33
CA VAL A 79 0.92 25.66 -2.52
C VAL A 79 -0.58 25.52 -2.27
N PRO A 80 -1.38 26.59 -2.40
CA PRO A 80 -2.82 26.50 -2.25
C PRO A 80 -3.36 25.44 -3.20
N VAL A 81 -3.96 24.39 -2.63
CA VAL A 81 -4.73 23.40 -3.40
C VAL A 81 -6.11 24.00 -3.55
N GLY A 82 -6.30 24.74 -4.62
CA GLY A 82 -7.54 25.45 -4.87
C GLY A 82 -7.45 26.24 -6.16
N ASP A 83 -7.06 25.59 -7.24
CA ASP A 83 -7.35 26.07 -8.59
C ASP A 83 -7.16 24.94 -9.60
N ALA A 84 -8.19 24.68 -10.42
CA ALA A 84 -8.06 23.86 -11.62
C ALA A 84 -7.09 24.48 -12.66
N GLY A 85 -6.52 25.65 -12.36
CA GLY A 85 -5.40 26.28 -13.08
C GLY A 85 -4.00 25.92 -12.55
N THR A 86 -3.89 25.16 -11.45
CA THR A 86 -2.59 24.80 -10.86
C THR A 86 -1.80 23.85 -11.77
N LYS A 87 -0.47 23.95 -11.76
CA LYS A 87 0.43 23.05 -12.52
C LYS A 87 0.10 21.56 -12.31
N TYR A 88 -0.24 21.19 -11.07
CA TYR A 88 -0.66 19.84 -10.70
C TYR A 88 -1.91 19.38 -11.47
N SER A 89 -2.98 20.18 -11.47
CA SER A 89 -4.24 19.82 -12.15
C SER A 89 -4.04 19.58 -13.65
N ARG A 90 -3.29 20.46 -14.34
CA ARG A 90 -2.98 20.31 -15.77
C ARG A 90 -2.15 19.07 -16.06
N GLU A 91 -1.08 18.84 -15.30
CA GLU A 91 -0.22 17.66 -15.50
C GLU A 91 -0.97 16.36 -15.19
N THR A 92 -1.89 16.39 -14.22
CA THR A 92 -2.69 15.21 -13.84
C THR A 92 -3.82 14.94 -14.84
N LEU A 93 -4.46 15.98 -15.39
CA LEU A 93 -5.44 15.83 -16.47
C LEU A 93 -4.78 15.25 -17.73
N ALA A 94 -3.62 15.80 -18.13
CA ALA A 94 -2.87 15.27 -19.27
C ALA A 94 -2.43 13.81 -19.06
N LEU A 95 -1.98 13.44 -17.85
CA LEU A 95 -1.64 12.06 -17.53
C LEU A 95 -2.87 11.14 -17.61
N THR A 96 -4.01 11.58 -17.07
CA THR A 96 -5.23 10.79 -17.10
C THR A 96 -5.79 10.63 -18.53
N ASP A 97 -5.62 11.61 -19.42
CA ASP A 97 -5.99 11.48 -20.84
C ASP A 97 -5.19 10.36 -21.52
N LYS A 98 -3.89 10.28 -21.23
CA LYS A 98 -3.03 9.22 -21.76
C LYS A 98 -3.43 7.85 -21.21
N VAL A 99 -3.79 7.76 -19.94
CA VAL A 99 -4.29 6.51 -19.33
C VAL A 99 -5.61 6.07 -19.97
N LEU A 100 -6.53 6.99 -20.22
CA LEU A 100 -7.80 6.70 -20.90
C LEU A 100 -7.57 6.28 -22.37
N SER A 101 -6.64 6.94 -23.05
CA SER A 101 -6.23 6.57 -24.43
C SER A 101 -5.63 5.17 -24.46
N TYR A 102 -4.79 4.84 -23.48
CA TYR A 102 -4.23 3.49 -23.31
C TYR A 102 -5.32 2.45 -23.07
N ALA A 103 -6.31 2.77 -22.23
CA ALA A 103 -7.43 1.89 -21.95
C ALA A 103 -8.29 1.64 -23.21
N ALA A 104 -8.53 2.66 -24.03
CA ALA A 104 -9.27 2.53 -25.29
C ALA A 104 -8.55 1.61 -26.29
N MET A 105 -7.22 1.62 -26.30
CA MET A 105 -6.40 0.77 -27.18
C MET A 105 -6.12 -0.63 -26.62
N ASN A 106 -6.66 -0.99 -25.45
CA ASN A 106 -6.35 -2.27 -24.81
C ASN A 106 -6.84 -3.49 -25.61
N SER A 107 -7.90 -3.33 -26.41
CA SER A 107 -8.44 -4.38 -27.29
C SER A 107 -7.50 -4.76 -28.44
N ASN A 108 -6.62 -3.84 -28.87
CA ASN A 108 -5.71 -4.03 -29.99
C ASN A 108 -4.24 -3.91 -29.52
N PRO A 109 -3.67 -4.96 -28.90
CA PRO A 109 -2.38 -4.86 -28.23
C PRO A 109 -1.18 -4.62 -29.15
N ALA A 110 -1.31 -4.93 -30.46
CA ALA A 110 -0.24 -4.91 -31.44
C ALA A 110 -0.07 -3.57 -32.20
N THR A 111 -0.87 -2.56 -31.91
CA THR A 111 -0.74 -1.24 -32.58
C THR A 111 0.52 -0.52 -32.10
N GLN A 112 1.29 0.05 -33.04
CA GLN A 112 2.50 0.81 -32.74
C GLN A 112 2.24 2.00 -31.81
N GLU A 113 1.08 2.65 -31.95
CA GLU A 113 0.64 3.76 -31.11
C GLU A 113 0.55 3.36 -29.63
N ARG A 114 -0.06 2.20 -29.34
CA ARG A 114 -0.14 1.66 -27.97
C ARG A 114 1.25 1.37 -27.40
N ILE A 115 2.15 0.80 -28.20
CA ILE A 115 3.51 0.50 -27.75
C ILE A 115 4.25 1.78 -27.38
N GLN A 116 4.11 2.83 -28.21
CA GLN A 116 4.69 4.14 -27.91
C GLN A 116 4.07 4.75 -26.65
N LEU A 117 2.74 4.69 -26.51
CA LEU A 117 2.03 5.19 -25.35
C LEU A 117 2.46 4.49 -24.05
N ILE A 118 2.70 3.17 -24.08
CA ILE A 118 3.24 2.43 -22.92
C ILE A 118 4.64 2.93 -22.57
N LYS A 119 5.51 3.20 -23.56
CA LYS A 119 6.85 3.73 -23.31
C LYS A 119 6.78 5.11 -22.66
N ASP A 120 5.90 5.98 -23.17
CA ASP A 120 5.69 7.32 -22.63
C ASP A 120 5.16 7.24 -21.19
N LEU A 121 4.14 6.41 -20.94
CA LEU A 121 3.57 6.20 -19.60
C LEU A 121 4.60 5.61 -18.63
N LYS A 122 5.47 4.70 -19.06
CA LYS A 122 6.58 4.17 -18.23
C LYS A 122 7.55 5.25 -17.78
N ALA A 123 7.77 6.29 -18.58
CA ALA A 123 8.63 7.42 -18.23
C ALA A 123 7.88 8.46 -17.37
N GLU A 124 6.60 8.71 -17.68
CA GLU A 124 5.80 9.74 -17.03
C GLU A 124 5.29 9.33 -15.65
N PHE A 125 4.95 8.05 -15.44
CA PHE A 125 4.47 7.58 -14.13
C PHE A 125 5.47 7.84 -12.99
N PRO A 126 6.76 7.46 -13.08
CA PRO A 126 7.73 7.79 -12.02
C PRO A 126 7.96 9.29 -11.87
N SER A 127 7.91 10.05 -12.98
CA SER A 127 8.06 11.52 -12.94
C SER A 127 6.90 12.16 -12.19
N TRP A 128 5.67 11.76 -12.46
CA TRP A 128 4.48 12.27 -11.78
C TRP A 128 4.46 11.84 -10.31
N VAL A 129 4.76 10.56 -10.00
CA VAL A 129 4.83 10.04 -8.63
C VAL A 129 5.89 10.77 -7.81
N SER A 130 7.08 11.01 -8.37
CA SER A 130 8.16 11.72 -7.65
C SER A 130 7.80 13.17 -7.33
N LYS A 131 7.06 13.85 -8.22
CA LYS A 131 6.61 15.23 -8.03
C LYS A 131 5.44 15.35 -7.05
N TYR A 132 4.47 14.44 -7.14
CA TYR A 132 3.15 14.64 -6.52
C TYR A 132 2.74 13.61 -5.48
N ALA A 133 3.35 12.42 -5.46
CA ALA A 133 3.04 11.39 -4.46
C ALA A 133 3.86 11.56 -3.17
N ARG A 134 5.10 12.09 -3.27
CA ARG A 134 6.01 12.28 -2.12
C ARG A 134 5.76 13.63 -1.43
N GLY A 135 4.73 13.68 -0.58
CA GLY A 135 4.56 14.72 0.45
C GLY A 135 4.12 16.10 -0.07
N GLY A 136 2.80 16.32 -0.13
CA GLY A 136 2.22 17.65 -0.39
C GLY A 136 0.87 17.56 -1.11
N SER A 137 0.89 17.27 -2.41
CA SER A 137 -0.31 17.13 -3.26
C SER A 137 -1.03 15.78 -3.11
N ALA A 138 -0.34 14.72 -2.66
CA ALA A 138 -0.96 13.44 -2.27
C ALA A 138 -1.98 13.54 -1.11
N ARG A 139 -2.14 14.74 -0.52
CA ARG A 139 -3.13 15.01 0.51
C ARG A 139 -4.55 15.04 -0.05
N THR A 140 -4.74 15.40 -1.32
CA THR A 140 -6.05 15.45 -1.97
C THR A 140 -6.58 14.06 -2.29
N VAL A 141 -7.89 13.90 -2.24
CA VAL A 141 -8.58 12.65 -2.55
C VAL A 141 -8.38 12.32 -4.03
N SER A 142 -8.36 13.32 -4.91
CA SER A 142 -8.01 13.16 -6.33
C SER A 142 -6.63 12.53 -6.54
N ALA A 143 -5.60 13.05 -5.87
CA ALA A 143 -4.22 12.56 -6.04
C ALA A 143 -4.10 11.10 -5.62
N ARG A 144 -4.77 10.69 -4.54
CA ARG A 144 -4.75 9.30 -4.06
C ARG A 144 -5.40 8.35 -5.06
N LYS A 145 -6.55 8.73 -5.65
CA LYS A 145 -7.20 7.92 -6.68
C LYS A 145 -6.33 7.76 -7.92
N VAL A 146 -5.76 8.85 -8.42
CA VAL A 146 -4.87 8.79 -9.58
C VAL A 146 -3.61 7.97 -9.27
N TYR A 147 -3.04 8.11 -8.06
CA TYR A 147 -1.89 7.32 -7.62
C TYR A 147 -2.17 5.81 -7.64
N VAL A 148 -3.33 5.37 -7.12
CA VAL A 148 -3.72 3.95 -7.14
C VAL A 148 -3.76 3.41 -8.56
N VAL A 149 -4.26 4.21 -9.51
CA VAL A 149 -4.29 3.81 -10.92
C VAL A 149 -2.88 3.73 -11.51
N VAL A 150 -2.07 4.76 -11.29
CA VAL A 150 -0.68 4.84 -11.77
C VAL A 150 0.12 3.64 -11.24
N ASP A 151 0.00 3.32 -9.95
CA ASP A 151 0.66 2.18 -9.32
C ASP A 151 0.19 0.85 -9.93
N ALA A 152 -1.12 0.65 -10.09
CA ALA A 152 -1.68 -0.58 -10.63
C ALA A 152 -1.29 -0.85 -12.10
N ILE A 153 -1.19 0.19 -12.92
CA ILE A 153 -0.76 0.10 -14.32
C ILE A 153 0.76 -0.06 -14.40
N SER A 154 1.51 0.71 -13.62
CA SER A 154 2.98 0.60 -13.55
C SER A 154 3.42 -0.81 -13.13
N ALA A 155 2.78 -1.37 -12.10
CA ALA A 155 3.03 -2.74 -11.65
C ALA A 155 2.72 -3.78 -12.74
N HIS A 156 1.64 -3.58 -13.51
CA HIS A 156 1.34 -4.45 -14.66
C HIS A 156 2.41 -4.35 -15.76
N PHE A 157 2.88 -3.14 -16.06
CA PHE A 157 3.94 -2.93 -17.04
C PHE A 157 5.28 -3.53 -16.64
N ALA A 158 5.57 -3.58 -15.34
CA ALA A 158 6.77 -4.21 -14.79
C ALA A 158 6.69 -5.75 -14.85
N THR A 159 5.51 -6.32 -14.61
CA THR A 159 5.31 -7.78 -14.51
C THR A 159 4.99 -8.44 -15.86
N ASN A 160 4.13 -7.81 -16.67
CA ASN A 160 3.57 -8.39 -17.89
C ASN A 160 4.03 -7.66 -19.17
N GLY A 161 4.87 -6.63 -19.04
CA GLY A 161 5.44 -5.91 -20.18
C GLY A 161 4.38 -5.20 -21.02
N LEU A 162 4.23 -5.65 -22.27
CA LEU A 162 3.29 -5.09 -23.25
C LEU A 162 1.94 -5.80 -23.29
N ALA A 163 1.75 -6.86 -22.48
CA ALA A 163 0.49 -7.59 -22.47
C ALA A 163 -0.70 -6.67 -22.13
N PRO A 164 -1.89 -6.89 -22.72
CA PRO A 164 -3.09 -6.14 -22.38
C PRO A 164 -3.46 -6.34 -20.90
N LEU A 165 -4.07 -5.32 -20.30
CA LEU A 165 -4.64 -5.46 -18.96
C LEU A 165 -5.90 -6.32 -19.03
N PRO A 166 -6.19 -7.17 -18.02
CA PRO A 166 -7.48 -7.85 -17.93
C PRO A 166 -8.64 -6.86 -17.88
N ASP A 167 -9.69 -7.10 -18.68
CA ASP A 167 -10.78 -6.13 -18.89
C ASP A 167 -11.47 -5.68 -17.60
N ARG A 168 -11.70 -6.59 -16.66
CA ARG A 168 -12.30 -6.27 -15.35
C ARG A 168 -11.43 -5.30 -14.55
N LYS A 169 -10.11 -5.49 -14.58
CA LYS A 169 -9.16 -4.59 -13.91
C LYS A 169 -9.14 -3.25 -14.63
N LEU A 170 -9.12 -3.25 -15.95
CA LEU A 170 -9.13 -2.02 -16.74
C LEU A 170 -10.39 -1.18 -16.49
N GLN A 171 -11.58 -1.78 -16.51
CA GLN A 171 -12.85 -1.09 -16.23
C GLN A 171 -12.84 -0.38 -14.88
N LYS A 172 -12.34 -1.06 -13.83
CA LYS A 172 -12.18 -0.46 -12.51
C LYS A 172 -11.22 0.74 -12.55
N LEU A 173 -10.06 0.58 -13.19
CA LEU A 173 -9.07 1.63 -13.28
C LEU A 173 -9.58 2.85 -14.06
N VAL A 174 -10.35 2.63 -15.13
CA VAL A 174 -11.02 3.70 -15.89
C VAL A 174 -12.00 4.46 -15.01
N ALA A 175 -12.84 3.75 -14.25
CA ALA A 175 -13.78 4.38 -13.31
C ALA A 175 -13.04 5.18 -12.21
N ASP A 176 -11.94 4.65 -11.67
CA ASP A 176 -11.13 5.34 -10.67
C ASP A 176 -10.43 6.60 -11.24
N VAL A 177 -9.99 6.56 -12.51
CA VAL A 177 -9.47 7.74 -13.22
C VAL A 177 -10.54 8.80 -13.42
N GLN A 178 -11.73 8.41 -13.85
CA GLN A 178 -12.85 9.34 -14.06
C GLN A 178 -13.28 9.99 -12.75
N ALA A 179 -13.43 9.22 -11.68
CA ALA A 179 -13.68 9.75 -10.34
C ALA A 179 -12.54 10.69 -9.87
N GLY A 180 -11.29 10.37 -10.22
CA GLY A 180 -10.15 11.25 -9.97
C GLY A 180 -10.26 12.60 -10.68
N ARG A 181 -10.77 12.62 -11.92
CA ARG A 181 -10.99 13.85 -12.71
C ARG A 181 -12.09 14.72 -12.12
N GLU A 182 -13.20 14.11 -11.70
CA GLU A 182 -14.30 14.81 -11.06
C GLU A 182 -13.82 15.51 -9.78
N LEU A 183 -13.07 14.79 -8.94
CA LEU A 183 -12.49 15.36 -7.73
C LEU A 183 -11.46 16.46 -8.02
N LEU A 184 -10.68 16.34 -9.10
CA LEU A 184 -9.78 17.42 -9.54
C LEU A 184 -10.54 18.68 -9.93
N ALA A 185 -11.69 18.54 -10.61
CA ALA A 185 -12.54 19.67 -10.99
C ALA A 185 -13.16 20.35 -9.76
N GLU A 186 -13.48 19.56 -8.73
CA GLU A 186 -13.96 20.06 -7.44
C GLU A 186 -12.85 20.62 -6.52
N GLY A 187 -11.58 20.46 -6.91
CA GLY A 187 -10.42 20.86 -6.10
C GLY A 187 -10.14 19.97 -4.88
N ARG A 188 -10.66 18.73 -4.87
CA ARG A 188 -10.66 17.81 -3.72
C ARG A 188 -9.64 16.69 -3.79
#